data_AF-A0A926BH46-F1
#
_entry.id   AF-A0A926BH46-F1
#
_cell.length_a   1.000
_cell.length_b   1.000
_cell.length_c   1.000
_cell.angle_alpha   90.00
_cell.angle_beta   90.00
_cell.angle_gamma   90.00
#
_symmetry.space_group_name_H-M   'P 1'
#
loop_
_entity.id
_entity.type
_entity.pdbx_description
1 polymer ?
#
loop_
_entity_poly.entity_id
_entity_poly.type
_entity_poly.pdbx_seq_one_letter_code
_entity_poly.pdbx_strand_id
1 'polypeptide(L)'
;MSAPIGAFDSGLGGLTVIRALRERLPAEQIVYVGDTAHVPYGGRPAEEIQGFSLDIARYLIEIHGAKAIVVPCNTATSAAVPLLRDRFPQIPIIGTEPGIKPAARATKTGVVGVLATVGTLNGNRMAQLVSTFAEGVTVLKQPCPRWVELVEAGEFDTPETLNAVRECVEPLLARGADVLVLGCTHFPVLTPLIRRVAGERVAIIDTTDAIVRRV
;
A
#
# COMPACT_ATOMS: atom_id res chain seq x y z
N MET A 1 -22.68 -18.70 3.64
CA MET A 1 -21.88 -18.46 4.85
C MET A 1 -21.87 -16.96 5.10
N SER A 2 -22.37 -16.51 6.25
CA SER A 2 -22.64 -15.09 6.58
C SER A 2 -21.54 -14.41 7.39
N ALA A 3 -20.33 -14.99 7.44
CA ALA A 3 -19.20 -14.42 8.19
C ALA A 3 -18.54 -13.26 7.43
N PRO A 4 -18.10 -12.19 8.10
CA PRO A 4 -17.53 -11.01 7.46
C PRO A 4 -16.10 -11.25 6.97
N ILE A 5 -15.65 -10.40 6.04
CA ILE A 5 -14.24 -10.22 5.73
C ILE A 5 -13.67 -9.24 6.76
N GLY A 6 -12.64 -9.64 7.49
CA GLY A 6 -11.86 -8.75 8.32
C GLY A 6 -10.82 -8.03 7.46
N ALA A 7 -10.62 -6.74 7.69
CA ALA A 7 -9.56 -5.99 7.04
C ALA A 7 -8.87 -5.05 8.02
N PHE A 8 -7.55 -4.89 7.89
CA PHE A 8 -6.84 -3.92 8.71
C PHE A 8 -5.68 -3.22 8.00
N ASP A 9 -5.48 -1.96 8.37
CA ASP A 9 -4.35 -1.13 7.95
C ASP A 9 -3.76 -0.41 9.16
N SER A 10 -2.57 0.17 9.01
CA SER A 10 -1.93 0.99 10.04
C SER A 10 -2.71 2.28 10.35
N GLY A 11 -3.74 2.63 9.58
CA GLY A 11 -4.46 3.90 9.72
C GLY A 11 -5.68 3.97 8.79
N LEU A 12 -5.96 5.14 8.23
CA LEU A 12 -7.12 5.39 7.36
C LEU A 12 -6.86 5.11 5.88
N GLY A 13 -5.59 5.02 5.45
CA GLY A 13 -5.23 4.79 4.04
C GLY A 13 -5.92 3.58 3.42
N GLY A 14 -6.11 2.50 4.19
CA GLY A 14 -6.73 1.26 3.75
C GLY A 14 -8.18 1.40 3.32
N LEU A 15 -8.86 2.49 3.68
CA LEU A 15 -10.21 2.80 3.22
C LEU A 15 -10.30 2.94 1.69
N THR A 16 -9.20 3.29 1.01
CA THR A 16 -9.14 3.26 -0.46
C THR A 16 -9.43 1.86 -1.01
N VAL A 17 -8.85 0.84 -0.38
CA VAL A 17 -9.05 -0.58 -0.70
C VAL A 17 -10.42 -1.06 -0.24
N ILE A 18 -10.87 -0.65 0.95
CA ILE A 18 -12.21 -1.03 1.43
C ILE A 18 -13.31 -0.49 0.51
N ARG A 19 -13.19 0.74 0.01
CA ARG A 19 -14.11 1.29 -0.97
C ARG A 19 -14.17 0.40 -2.22
N ALA A 20 -13.02 0.04 -2.79
CA ALA A 20 -12.97 -0.80 -3.97
C ALA A 20 -13.50 -2.22 -3.72
N LEU A 21 -13.28 -2.78 -2.52
CA LEU A 21 -13.88 -4.06 -2.10
C LEU A 21 -15.40 -3.97 -2.06
N ARG A 22 -15.97 -2.93 -1.46
CA ARG A 22 -17.44 -2.75 -1.39
C ARG A 22 -18.08 -2.60 -2.75
N GLU A 23 -17.39 -1.94 -3.70
CA GLU A 23 -17.88 -1.78 -5.07
C GLU A 23 -17.93 -3.10 -5.83
N ARG A 24 -16.95 -4.01 -5.62
CA ARG A 24 -16.90 -5.31 -6.33
C ARG A 24 -17.59 -6.46 -5.59
N LEU A 25 -17.67 -6.39 -4.28
CA LEU A 25 -18.27 -7.40 -3.40
C LEU A 25 -19.40 -6.78 -2.56
N PRO A 26 -20.47 -6.25 -3.19
CA PRO A 26 -21.50 -5.49 -2.48
C PRO A 26 -22.32 -6.33 -1.48
N ALA A 27 -22.29 -7.65 -1.61
CA ALA A 27 -22.97 -8.59 -0.72
C ALA A 27 -22.12 -8.99 0.51
N GLU A 28 -20.81 -8.68 0.51
CA GLU A 28 -19.92 -9.05 1.60
C GLU A 28 -19.98 -8.02 2.74
N GLN A 29 -20.05 -8.51 3.97
CA GLN A 29 -19.87 -7.68 5.15
C GLN A 29 -18.38 -7.51 5.41
N ILE A 30 -17.94 -6.28 5.68
CA ILE A 30 -16.53 -5.95 5.94
C ILE A 30 -16.41 -5.32 7.32
N VAL A 31 -15.54 -5.87 8.16
CA VAL A 31 -15.11 -5.25 9.42
C VAL A 31 -13.71 -4.70 9.23
N TYR A 32 -13.55 -3.38 9.32
CA TYR A 32 -12.28 -2.69 9.13
C TYR A 32 -11.72 -2.19 10.46
N VAL A 33 -10.42 -2.43 10.69
CA VAL A 33 -9.65 -1.87 11.80
C VAL A 33 -8.51 -1.01 11.25
N GLY A 34 -8.53 0.28 11.57
CA GLY A 34 -7.39 1.18 11.33
C GLY A 34 -6.64 1.40 12.63
N ASP A 35 -5.35 1.05 12.67
CA ASP A 35 -4.51 1.20 13.87
C ASP A 35 -3.95 2.62 14.03
N THR A 36 -4.85 3.60 14.07
CA THR A 36 -4.49 5.03 14.11
C THR A 36 -3.70 5.42 15.37
N ALA A 37 -3.74 4.61 16.43
CA ALA A 37 -2.92 4.80 17.62
C ALA A 37 -1.42 4.59 17.35
N HIS A 38 -1.06 3.80 16.33
CA HIS A 38 0.32 3.47 16.00
C HIS A 38 0.73 3.87 14.57
N VAL A 39 -0.13 4.58 13.82
CA VAL A 39 0.23 5.15 12.52
C VAL A 39 1.39 6.16 12.67
N PRO A 40 2.36 6.24 11.74
CA PRO A 40 2.60 5.36 10.60
C PRO A 40 3.45 4.12 10.97
N TYR A 41 3.19 2.99 10.30
CA TYR A 41 4.07 1.80 10.44
C TYR A 41 5.40 1.94 9.69
N GLY A 42 5.48 2.84 8.71
CA GLY A 42 6.58 2.89 7.74
C GLY A 42 7.99 3.05 8.31
N GLY A 43 8.14 3.56 9.54
CA GLY A 43 9.41 3.73 10.23
C GLY A 43 9.61 2.82 11.44
N ARG A 44 8.66 1.91 11.73
CA ARG A 44 8.70 1.05 12.91
C ARG A 44 9.49 -0.24 12.67
N PRO A 45 10.08 -0.84 13.71
CA PRO A 45 10.67 -2.19 13.65
C PRO A 45 9.66 -3.24 13.18
N ALA A 46 10.14 -4.27 12.48
CA ALA A 46 9.28 -5.30 11.92
C ALA A 46 8.55 -6.10 13.02
N GLU A 47 9.22 -6.34 14.14
CA GLU A 47 8.70 -7.07 15.30
C GLU A 47 7.51 -6.33 15.95
N GLU A 48 7.58 -5.00 16.00
CA GLU A 48 6.49 -4.17 16.52
C GLU A 48 5.26 -4.24 15.61
N ILE A 49 5.47 -4.09 14.29
CA ILE A 49 4.41 -4.20 13.28
C ILE A 49 3.78 -5.60 13.29
N GLN A 50 4.58 -6.65 13.49
CA GLN A 50 4.11 -8.02 13.63
C GLN A 50 3.24 -8.20 14.86
N GLY A 51 3.62 -7.62 16.01
CA GLY A 51 2.82 -7.61 17.23
C GLY A 51 1.44 -6.99 17.00
N PHE A 52 1.41 -5.75 16.51
CA PHE A 52 0.14 -5.06 16.21
C PHE A 52 -0.73 -5.85 15.22
N SER A 53 -0.12 -6.37 14.16
CA SER A 53 -0.84 -7.13 13.13
C SER A 53 -1.44 -8.42 13.68
N LEU A 54 -0.74 -9.12 14.59
CA LEU A 54 -1.24 -10.33 15.24
C LEU A 54 -2.44 -10.03 16.15
N ASP A 55 -2.36 -8.96 16.94
CA ASP A 55 -3.42 -8.58 17.86
C ASP A 55 -4.68 -8.17 17.11
N ILE A 56 -4.53 -7.37 16.04
CA ILE A 56 -5.66 -6.96 15.19
C ILE A 56 -6.26 -8.16 14.45
N ALA A 57 -5.43 -9.03 13.87
CA ALA A 57 -5.92 -10.24 13.19
C ALA A 57 -6.68 -11.15 14.16
N ARG A 58 -6.17 -11.34 15.37
CA ARG A 58 -6.84 -12.12 16.42
C ARG A 58 -8.17 -11.50 16.81
N TYR A 59 -8.23 -10.18 17.00
CA TYR A 59 -9.46 -9.47 17.28
C TYR A 59 -10.50 -9.67 16.17
N LEU A 60 -10.12 -9.52 14.90
CA LEU A 60 -11.00 -9.73 13.75
C LEU A 60 -11.52 -11.18 13.67
N ILE A 61 -10.66 -12.16 13.95
CA ILE A 61 -11.02 -13.58 13.89
C ILE A 61 -11.90 -13.98 15.08
N GLU A 62 -11.48 -13.70 16.30
CA GLU A 62 -12.11 -14.21 17.52
C GLU A 62 -13.37 -13.43 17.91
N ILE A 63 -13.37 -12.10 17.73
CA ILE A 63 -14.50 -11.25 18.14
C ILE A 63 -15.53 -11.10 17.02
N HIS A 64 -15.08 -10.97 15.77
CA HIS A 64 -15.96 -10.73 14.62
C HIS A 64 -16.20 -11.96 13.75
N GLY A 65 -15.54 -13.09 14.02
CA GLY A 65 -15.71 -14.32 13.25
C GLY A 65 -15.25 -14.17 11.80
N ALA A 66 -14.23 -13.36 11.53
CA ALA A 66 -13.79 -13.09 10.17
C ALA A 66 -13.40 -14.37 9.41
N LYS A 67 -14.01 -14.58 8.23
CA LYS A 67 -13.72 -15.75 7.37
C LYS A 67 -12.46 -15.60 6.53
N ALA A 68 -11.96 -14.39 6.38
CA ALA A 68 -10.74 -14.03 5.67
C ALA A 68 -10.19 -12.72 6.24
N ILE A 69 -8.89 -12.50 6.13
CA ILE A 69 -8.23 -11.26 6.55
C ILE A 69 -7.55 -10.61 5.35
N VAL A 70 -7.94 -9.37 5.07
CA VAL A 70 -7.29 -8.51 4.07
C VAL A 70 -6.37 -7.52 4.77
N VAL A 71 -5.14 -7.39 4.28
CA VAL A 71 -4.12 -6.47 4.79
C VAL A 71 -3.77 -5.48 3.67
N PRO A 72 -4.52 -4.37 3.51
CA PRO A 72 -4.23 -3.35 2.51
C PRO A 72 -2.88 -2.67 2.71
N CYS A 73 -2.37 -2.59 3.94
CA CYS A 73 -1.11 -1.91 4.23
C CYS A 73 0.07 -2.60 3.54
N ASN A 74 0.81 -1.90 2.67
CA ASN A 74 2.05 -2.45 2.08
C ASN A 74 3.11 -2.75 3.14
N THR A 75 3.24 -1.86 4.13
CA THR A 75 4.20 -2.02 5.23
C THR A 75 3.84 -3.25 6.08
N ALA A 76 2.59 -3.35 6.55
CA ALA A 76 2.16 -4.52 7.33
C ALA A 76 2.18 -5.81 6.51
N THR A 77 1.88 -5.73 5.20
CA THR A 77 2.01 -6.91 4.33
C THR A 77 3.44 -7.42 4.28
N SER A 78 4.41 -6.53 4.07
CA SER A 78 5.82 -6.94 4.00
C SER A 78 6.34 -7.45 5.33
N ALA A 79 5.87 -6.90 6.46
CA ALA A 79 6.38 -7.25 7.78
C ALA A 79 5.68 -8.47 8.40
N ALA A 80 4.36 -8.61 8.24
CA ALA A 80 3.54 -9.48 9.08
C ALA A 80 2.76 -10.57 8.33
N VAL A 81 2.46 -10.43 7.03
CA VAL A 81 1.63 -11.44 6.33
C VAL A 81 2.22 -12.86 6.34
N PRO A 82 3.55 -13.09 6.19
CA PRO A 82 4.12 -14.42 6.36
C PRO A 82 3.84 -15.02 7.73
N LEU A 83 3.99 -14.23 8.79
CA LEU A 83 3.72 -14.64 10.17
C LEU A 83 2.23 -14.91 10.42
N LEU A 84 1.35 -14.06 9.89
CA LEU A 84 -0.10 -14.25 10.01
C LEU A 84 -0.56 -15.55 9.36
N ARG A 85 0.03 -15.93 8.21
CA ARG A 85 -0.26 -17.21 7.54
C ARG A 85 0.23 -18.42 8.33
N ASP A 86 1.37 -18.30 9.00
CA ASP A 86 1.89 -19.34 9.90
C ASP A 86 0.99 -19.52 11.13
N ARG A 87 0.52 -18.42 11.71
CA ARG A 87 -0.31 -18.44 12.93
C ARG A 87 -1.77 -18.80 12.69
N PHE A 88 -2.31 -18.46 11.52
CA PHE A 88 -3.71 -18.69 11.17
C PHE A 88 -3.83 -19.44 9.83
N PRO A 89 -3.28 -20.66 9.69
CA PRO A 89 -3.23 -21.37 8.40
C PRO A 89 -4.60 -21.71 7.82
N GLN A 90 -5.65 -21.75 8.66
CA GLN A 90 -7.03 -22.00 8.28
C GLN A 90 -7.77 -20.76 7.76
N ILE A 91 -7.23 -19.56 7.97
CA ILE A 91 -7.84 -18.30 7.55
C ILE A 91 -7.09 -17.78 6.31
N PRO A 92 -7.77 -17.53 5.17
CA PRO A 92 -7.17 -16.86 4.04
C PRO A 92 -6.64 -15.47 4.44
N ILE A 93 -5.32 -15.28 4.34
CA ILE A 93 -4.66 -13.99 4.57
C ILE A 93 -4.22 -13.38 3.24
N ILE A 94 -4.86 -12.28 2.85
CA ILE A 94 -4.65 -11.56 1.60
C ILE A 94 -3.88 -10.27 1.88
N GLY A 95 -2.60 -10.23 1.49
CA GLY A 95 -1.78 -9.01 1.55
C GLY A 95 -1.74 -8.26 0.22
N THR A 96 -1.28 -7.02 0.25
CA THR A 96 -1.02 -6.20 -0.95
C THR A 96 0.44 -6.24 -1.39
N GLU A 97 0.68 -5.88 -2.65
CA GLU A 97 2.02 -5.76 -3.20
C GLU A 97 2.10 -4.53 -4.10
N PRO A 98 3.21 -3.77 -4.08
CA PRO A 98 3.42 -2.67 -5.02
C PRO A 98 3.37 -3.13 -6.48
N GLY A 99 2.91 -2.25 -7.37
CA GLY A 99 2.65 -2.53 -8.78
C GLY A 99 3.90 -2.67 -9.65
N ILE A 100 4.93 -3.38 -9.21
CA ILE A 100 6.22 -3.49 -9.91
C ILE A 100 6.07 -4.17 -11.28
N LYS A 101 5.36 -5.31 -11.34
CA LYS A 101 5.12 -6.04 -12.59
C LYS A 101 4.39 -5.23 -13.66
N PRO A 102 3.24 -4.58 -13.37
CA PRO A 102 2.61 -3.73 -14.37
C PRO A 102 3.47 -2.51 -14.72
N ALA A 103 4.25 -1.96 -13.78
CA ALA A 103 5.13 -0.82 -14.06
C ALA A 103 6.28 -1.15 -15.01
N ALA A 104 6.97 -2.26 -14.76
CA ALA A 104 8.04 -2.75 -15.62
C ALA A 104 7.56 -3.03 -17.05
N ARG A 105 6.29 -3.42 -17.22
CA ARG A 105 5.67 -3.62 -18.54
C ARG A 105 5.21 -2.33 -19.22
N ALA A 106 4.87 -1.30 -18.43
CA ALA A 106 4.30 -0.06 -18.93
C ALA A 106 5.37 0.98 -19.31
N THR A 107 6.56 0.92 -18.70
CA THR A 107 7.65 1.87 -18.96
C THR A 107 8.14 1.76 -20.39
N LYS A 108 8.37 2.92 -21.01
CA LYS A 108 8.98 3.09 -22.34
C LYS A 108 10.43 3.54 -22.21
N THR A 109 10.79 4.24 -21.14
CA THR A 109 12.16 4.67 -20.86
C THR A 109 12.99 3.58 -20.17
N GLY A 110 12.34 2.54 -19.65
CA GLY A 110 12.99 1.54 -18.80
C GLY A 110 13.26 2.03 -17.38
N VAL A 111 12.66 3.16 -16.96
CA VAL A 111 12.85 3.75 -15.63
C VAL A 111 11.51 3.88 -14.92
N VAL A 112 11.40 3.25 -13.75
CA VAL A 112 10.19 3.23 -12.91
C VAL A 112 10.49 3.88 -11.56
N GLY A 113 9.69 4.86 -11.17
CA GLY A 113 9.69 5.42 -9.82
C GLY A 113 8.73 4.67 -8.88
N VAL A 114 9.16 4.34 -7.68
CA VAL A 114 8.34 3.67 -6.66
C VAL A 114 8.28 4.57 -5.42
N LEU A 115 7.12 5.16 -5.20
CA LEU A 115 6.80 6.03 -4.08
C LEU A 115 6.20 5.17 -2.96
N ALA A 116 6.87 5.02 -1.82
CA ALA A 116 6.34 4.24 -0.70
C ALA A 116 6.93 4.66 0.65
N THR A 117 6.53 3.98 1.72
CA THR A 117 7.18 4.10 3.04
C THR A 117 8.56 3.44 3.05
N VAL A 118 9.43 3.86 3.96
CA VAL A 118 10.78 3.26 4.14
C VAL A 118 10.68 1.75 4.38
N GLY A 119 9.79 1.33 5.29
CA GLY A 119 9.55 -0.09 5.59
C GLY A 119 9.12 -0.90 4.36
N THR A 120 8.28 -0.34 3.49
CA THR A 120 7.91 -1.01 2.22
C THR A 120 9.10 -1.12 1.27
N LEU A 121 9.88 -0.05 1.09
CA LEU A 121 10.99 -0.02 0.13
C LEU A 121 12.16 -0.94 0.51
N ASN A 122 12.38 -1.10 1.81
CA ASN A 122 13.44 -1.94 2.39
C ASN A 122 12.98 -3.38 2.64
N GLY A 123 11.69 -3.66 2.55
CA GLY A 123 11.12 -4.97 2.83
C GLY A 123 11.53 -6.04 1.81
N ASN A 124 11.66 -7.28 2.29
CA ASN A 124 11.99 -8.45 1.47
C ASN A 124 11.03 -8.63 0.29
N ARG A 125 9.74 -8.27 0.45
CA ARG A 125 8.77 -8.39 -0.63
C ARG A 125 9.08 -7.46 -1.79
N MET A 126 9.50 -6.22 -1.52
CA MET A 126 9.93 -5.29 -2.56
C MET A 126 11.13 -5.82 -3.33
N ALA A 127 12.14 -6.34 -2.63
CA ALA A 127 13.33 -6.93 -3.25
C ALA A 127 12.97 -8.10 -4.19
N GLN A 128 12.09 -9.01 -3.74
CA GLN A 128 11.59 -10.12 -4.55
C GLN A 128 10.86 -9.64 -5.80
N LEU A 129 9.96 -8.68 -5.67
CA LEU A 129 9.19 -8.14 -6.80
C LEU A 129 10.08 -7.52 -7.86
N VAL A 130 11.06 -6.71 -7.45
CA VAL A 130 12.04 -6.11 -8.36
C VAL A 130 12.87 -7.19 -9.04
N SER A 131 13.42 -8.13 -8.29
CA SER A 131 14.22 -9.23 -8.86
C SER A 131 13.44 -10.12 -9.83
N THR A 132 12.14 -10.29 -9.62
CA THR A 132 11.31 -11.21 -10.43
C THR A 132 10.75 -10.53 -11.68
N PHE A 133 10.42 -9.22 -11.61
CA PHE A 133 9.61 -8.57 -12.63
C PHE A 133 10.25 -7.35 -13.29
N ALA A 134 11.37 -6.84 -12.79
CA ALA A 134 12.01 -5.63 -13.29
C ALA A 134 13.41 -5.89 -13.89
N GLU A 135 13.62 -7.08 -14.45
CA GLU A 135 14.84 -7.37 -15.21
C GLU A 135 14.99 -6.38 -16.38
N GLY A 136 16.15 -5.75 -16.50
CA GLY A 136 16.41 -4.70 -17.51
C GLY A 136 15.73 -3.36 -17.25
N VAL A 137 15.02 -3.19 -16.12
CA VAL A 137 14.34 -1.94 -15.73
C VAL A 137 15.03 -1.31 -14.52
N THR A 138 15.28 -0.01 -14.61
CA THR A 138 15.81 0.76 -13.48
C THR A 138 14.68 1.14 -12.53
N VAL A 139 14.66 0.54 -11.34
CA VAL A 139 13.67 0.85 -10.30
C VAL A 139 14.22 1.86 -9.30
N LEU A 140 13.66 3.06 -9.30
CA LEU A 140 14.00 4.16 -8.41
C LEU A 140 13.10 4.12 -7.18
N LYS A 141 13.68 3.82 -6.02
CA LYS A 141 12.97 3.80 -4.74
C LYS A 141 12.96 5.19 -4.12
N GLN A 142 11.78 5.75 -3.89
CA GLN A 142 11.60 7.07 -3.27
C GLN A 142 10.76 6.96 -2.00
N PRO A 143 11.38 7.15 -0.82
CA PRO A 143 10.61 7.23 0.43
C PRO A 143 9.81 8.53 0.48
N CYS A 144 8.54 8.43 0.92
CA CYS A 144 7.61 9.57 1.06
C CYS A 144 6.96 9.61 2.46
N PRO A 145 7.75 9.75 3.55
CA PRO A 145 7.23 9.60 4.92
C PRO A 145 6.14 10.63 5.26
N ARG A 146 6.34 11.90 4.86
CA ARG A 146 5.40 13.00 5.13
C ARG A 146 4.02 12.82 4.48
N TRP A 147 3.93 12.07 3.38
CA TRP A 147 2.66 11.89 2.67
C TRP A 147 1.63 11.16 3.52
N VAL A 148 2.08 10.19 4.34
CA VAL A 148 1.16 9.45 5.24
C VAL A 148 0.61 10.39 6.30
N GLU A 149 1.47 11.19 6.93
CA GLU A 149 1.10 12.15 7.97
C GLU A 149 0.09 13.18 7.45
N LEU A 150 0.36 13.76 6.27
CA LEU A 150 -0.52 14.75 5.64
C LEU A 150 -1.89 14.16 5.28
N VAL A 151 -1.92 12.94 4.74
CA VAL A 151 -3.19 12.27 4.39
C VAL A 151 -3.98 11.91 5.65
N GLU A 152 -3.35 11.43 6.71
CA GLU A 152 -4.04 11.16 7.99
C GLU A 152 -4.56 12.45 8.66
N ALA A 153 -3.88 13.58 8.45
CA ALA A 153 -4.33 14.90 8.92
C ALA A 153 -5.47 15.51 8.06
N GLY A 154 -5.83 14.90 6.93
CA GLY A 154 -6.85 15.43 6.01
C GLY A 154 -6.34 16.52 5.07
N GLU A 155 -5.02 16.74 5.03
CA GLU A 155 -4.36 17.80 4.25
C GLU A 155 -4.12 17.35 2.80
N PHE A 156 -5.19 17.19 2.02
CA PHE A 156 -5.12 16.54 0.70
C PHE A 156 -4.70 17.47 -0.45
N ASP A 157 -4.99 18.77 -0.36
CA ASP A 157 -4.71 19.78 -1.40
C ASP A 157 -4.31 21.12 -0.78
N THR A 158 -3.16 21.14 -0.11
CA THR A 158 -2.57 22.36 0.44
C THR A 158 -1.23 22.69 -0.23
N PRO A 159 -0.73 23.93 -0.11
CA PRO A 159 0.61 24.28 -0.57
C PRO A 159 1.70 23.40 0.06
N GLU A 160 1.53 23.01 1.32
CA GLU A 160 2.44 22.10 2.01
C GLU A 160 2.44 20.70 1.37
N THR A 161 1.25 20.12 1.16
CA THR A 161 1.13 18.78 0.53
C THR A 161 1.65 18.79 -0.90
N LEU A 162 1.38 19.86 -1.67
CA LEU A 162 1.94 19.99 -3.01
C LEU A 162 3.48 20.04 -2.99
N ASN A 163 4.09 20.76 -2.05
CA ASN A 163 5.55 20.81 -1.92
C ASN A 163 6.11 19.44 -1.50
N ALA A 164 5.50 18.76 -0.54
CA ALA A 164 5.89 17.39 -0.18
C ALA A 164 5.77 16.43 -1.37
N VAL A 165 4.77 16.61 -2.24
CA VAL A 165 4.64 15.83 -3.48
C VAL A 165 5.78 16.13 -4.45
N ARG A 166 6.12 17.41 -4.67
CA ARG A 166 7.26 17.80 -5.53
C ARG A 166 8.57 17.19 -5.07
N GLU A 167 8.87 17.29 -3.77
CA GLU A 167 10.10 16.76 -3.15
C GLU A 167 10.31 15.26 -3.44
N CYS A 168 9.22 14.49 -3.57
CA CYS A 168 9.32 13.07 -3.88
C CYS A 168 9.26 12.78 -5.39
N VAL A 169 8.44 13.51 -6.15
CA VAL A 169 8.18 13.18 -7.56
C VAL A 169 9.26 13.74 -8.48
N GLU A 170 9.70 14.99 -8.30
CA GLU A 170 10.66 15.65 -9.21
C GLU A 170 12.00 14.91 -9.33
N PRO A 171 12.62 14.37 -8.26
CA PRO A 171 13.86 13.60 -8.38
C PRO A 171 13.71 12.33 -9.25
N LEU A 172 12.52 11.73 -9.30
CA LEU A 172 12.24 10.57 -10.13
C LEU A 172 12.15 10.96 -11.60
N LEU A 173 11.45 12.06 -11.90
CA LEU A 173 11.30 12.60 -13.25
C LEU A 173 12.65 13.04 -13.83
N ALA A 174 13.47 13.73 -13.01
CA ALA A 174 14.81 14.17 -13.40
C ALA A 174 15.72 13.01 -13.80
N ARG A 175 15.44 11.79 -13.31
CA ARG A 175 16.14 10.56 -13.63
C ARG A 175 15.47 9.73 -14.74
N GLY A 176 14.46 10.28 -15.40
CA GLY A 176 13.81 9.69 -16.56
C GLY A 176 12.66 8.73 -16.25
N ALA A 177 12.14 8.70 -15.01
CA ALA A 177 11.00 7.87 -14.68
C ALA A 177 9.76 8.31 -15.48
N ASP A 178 9.19 7.38 -16.25
CA ASP A 178 7.96 7.59 -17.03
C ASP A 178 6.76 6.81 -16.46
N VAL A 179 6.99 6.01 -15.42
CA VAL A 179 5.98 5.33 -14.63
C VAL A 179 6.24 5.57 -13.14
N LEU A 180 5.20 5.94 -12.40
CA LEU A 180 5.20 6.07 -10.94
C LEU A 180 4.28 5.02 -10.31
N VAL A 181 4.82 4.22 -9.40
CA VAL A 181 4.08 3.23 -8.61
C VAL A 181 3.74 3.83 -7.25
N LEU A 182 2.46 3.80 -6.90
CA LEU A 182 1.96 4.14 -5.57
C LEU A 182 2.03 2.91 -4.67
N GLY A 183 3.08 2.81 -3.86
CA GLY A 183 3.36 1.67 -2.99
C GLY A 183 2.87 1.83 -1.55
N CYS A 184 1.83 2.65 -1.34
CA CYS A 184 1.21 2.89 -0.04
C CYS A 184 -0.29 3.21 -0.24
N THR A 185 -1.13 2.72 0.66
CA THR A 185 -2.60 2.87 0.61
C THR A 185 -3.08 4.31 0.73
N HIS A 186 -2.28 5.21 1.31
CA HIS A 186 -2.58 6.64 1.40
C HIS A 186 -2.40 7.38 0.08
N PHE A 187 -1.46 6.94 -0.75
CA PHE A 187 -0.97 7.74 -1.87
C PHE A 187 -1.97 7.91 -3.03
N PRO A 188 -2.91 6.98 -3.29
CA PRO A 188 -3.97 7.22 -4.28
C PRO A 188 -4.77 8.49 -4.03
N VAL A 189 -4.94 8.92 -2.77
CA VAL A 189 -5.62 10.18 -2.41
C VAL A 189 -4.90 11.40 -2.99
N LEU A 190 -3.57 11.34 -3.11
CA LEU A 190 -2.73 12.42 -3.63
C LEU A 190 -2.57 12.39 -5.16
N THR A 191 -3.24 11.47 -5.87
CA THR A 191 -3.15 11.34 -7.34
C THR A 191 -3.36 12.66 -8.08
N PRO A 192 -4.32 13.54 -7.72
CA PRO A 192 -4.48 14.84 -8.38
C PRO A 192 -3.22 15.73 -8.27
N LEU A 193 -2.57 15.76 -7.11
CA LEU A 193 -1.32 16.52 -6.92
C LEU A 193 -0.14 15.87 -7.64
N ILE A 194 -0.04 14.55 -7.59
CA ILE A 194 1.01 13.80 -8.31
C ILE A 194 0.89 14.06 -9.81
N ARG A 195 -0.33 14.07 -10.36
CA ARG A 195 -0.57 14.41 -11.77
C ARG A 195 -0.16 15.84 -12.11
N ARG A 196 -0.46 16.81 -11.24
CA ARG A 196 -0.03 18.21 -11.41
C ARG A 196 1.49 18.36 -11.49
N VAL A 197 2.25 17.55 -10.75
CA VAL A 197 3.72 17.58 -10.74
C VAL A 197 4.33 16.73 -11.86
N ALA A 198 3.85 15.51 -12.05
CA ALA A 198 4.39 14.54 -13.01
C ALA A 198 3.99 14.83 -14.46
N GLY A 199 2.85 15.51 -14.67
CA GLY A 199 2.23 15.72 -15.96
C GLY A 199 1.55 14.48 -16.53
N GLU A 200 0.83 14.67 -17.64
CA GLU A 200 -0.02 13.63 -18.25
C GLU A 200 0.75 12.48 -18.91
N ARG A 201 2.03 12.70 -19.27
CA ARG A 201 2.85 11.72 -19.97
C ARG A 201 3.34 10.59 -19.07
N VAL A 202 3.35 10.80 -17.75
CA VAL A 202 3.81 9.83 -16.77
C VAL A 202 2.65 8.92 -16.39
N ALA A 203 2.83 7.61 -16.52
CA ALA A 203 1.82 6.65 -16.07
C ALA A 203 1.85 6.55 -14.54
N ILE A 204 0.68 6.51 -13.91
CA ILE A 204 0.56 6.29 -12.46
C ILE A 204 -0.10 4.93 -12.26
N ILE A 205 0.52 4.08 -11.47
CA ILE A 205 0.03 2.73 -11.15
C ILE A 205 -0.32 2.67 -9.68
N ASP A 206 -1.60 2.42 -9.44
CA ASP A 206 -2.17 2.07 -8.14
C ASP A 206 -2.46 0.55 -8.09
N THR A 207 -2.31 -0.05 -6.92
CA THR A 207 -2.57 -1.47 -6.66
C THR A 207 -3.88 -1.76 -5.94
N THR A 208 -4.66 -0.73 -5.57
CA THR A 208 -5.99 -0.87 -4.97
C THR A 208 -6.85 -1.90 -5.73
N ASP A 209 -6.91 -1.77 -7.05
CA ASP A 209 -7.69 -2.66 -7.91
C ASP A 209 -7.20 -4.12 -7.96
N ALA A 210 -5.90 -4.34 -7.79
CA ALA A 210 -5.30 -5.66 -7.84
C ALA A 210 -5.63 -6.48 -6.58
N ILE A 211 -5.74 -5.83 -5.42
CA ILE A 211 -6.09 -6.48 -4.15
C ILE A 211 -7.49 -7.07 -4.22
N VAL A 212 -8.45 -6.30 -4.72
CA VAL A 212 -9.86 -6.69 -4.78
C VAL A 212 -10.08 -7.94 -5.64
N ARG A 213 -9.23 -8.23 -6.63
CA ARG A 213 -9.35 -9.45 -7.46
C ARG A 213 -8.91 -10.74 -6.73
N ARG A 214 -8.29 -10.61 -5.56
CA ARG A 214 -7.74 -11.73 -4.76
C ARG A 214 -8.62 -12.07 -3.55
N VAL A 215 -9.69 -11.32 -3.35
CA VAL A 215 -10.69 -11.49 -2.28
C VAL A 215 -11.92 -12.14 -2.88
#